data_AF-A0A7X7SNA3-F1
#
_entry.id   AF-A0A7X7SNA3-F1
#
_cell.length_a   1.000
_cell.length_b   1.000
_cell.length_c   1.000
_cell.angle_alpha   90.00
_cell.angle_beta   90.00
_cell.angle_gamma   90.00
#
_symmetry.space_group_name_H-M   'P 1'
#
loop_
_entity.id
_entity.type
_entity.pdbx_description
1 polymer ?
#
loop_
_entity_poly.entity_id
_entity_poly.type
_entity_poly.pdbx_seq_one_letter_code
_entity_poly.pdbx_strand_id
1 'polypeptide(L)'
;MLAALFASGVAIAQSVDLSPMQAAALDLIIDEIKKASREGFATSDWSKMAEIYPEGTFECWNASGENHRYAFLSMEAIPEKAWYDVTPLPRGYVLDNLDASKMGATHILTIAYEQVLPSSCGLEMFRRWALRDFYLRLEDEWFQLVHPCPTREQIESKQIARTWPMIDRHYAARFADRLGAPQRTALRRLVKRDEFPLAALGLLQSRHGVNEQLGISILDEVCKRAE
;
A
#
# COMPACT_ATOMS: atom_id res chain seq x y z
N MET A 1 8.07 -4.69 -38.95
CA MET A 1 7.29 -5.94 -38.78
C MET A 1 7.91 -6.76 -37.67
N LEU A 2 7.34 -6.70 -36.47
CA LEU A 2 7.31 -7.77 -35.47
C LEU A 2 6.38 -7.30 -34.35
N ALA A 3 5.11 -7.65 -34.53
CA ALA A 3 4.13 -7.75 -33.46
C ALA A 3 4.31 -9.09 -32.74
N ALA A 4 3.66 -9.24 -31.58
CA ALA A 4 3.53 -10.43 -30.72
C ALA A 4 4.61 -10.52 -29.62
N LEU A 5 4.35 -10.62 -28.31
CA LEU A 5 3.13 -10.91 -27.53
C LEU A 5 3.20 -10.19 -26.18
N PHE A 6 2.24 -9.33 -25.88
CA PHE A 6 1.77 -9.10 -24.51
C PHE A 6 0.29 -9.48 -24.48
N ALA A 7 0.05 -10.79 -24.52
CA ALA A 7 -1.24 -11.36 -24.15
C ALA A 7 -1.16 -11.77 -22.68
N SER A 8 -1.28 -10.78 -21.80
CA SER A 8 -1.63 -10.97 -20.40
C SER A 8 -2.86 -10.12 -20.19
N GLY A 9 -4.00 -10.76 -19.94
CA GLY A 9 -5.34 -10.17 -20.01
C GLY A 9 -5.42 -8.77 -19.45
N VAL A 10 -5.59 -7.78 -20.34
CA VAL A 10 -6.27 -6.54 -19.97
C VAL A 10 -7.68 -6.98 -19.68
N ALA A 11 -7.99 -7.22 -18.39
CA ALA A 11 -9.36 -7.15 -17.93
C ALA A 11 -9.86 -5.81 -18.46
N ILE A 12 -10.80 -5.86 -19.40
CA ILE A 12 -11.49 -4.68 -19.88
C ILE A 12 -12.09 -4.09 -18.60
N ALA A 13 -11.50 -3.01 -18.10
CA ALA A 13 -12.07 -2.25 -17.00
C ALA A 13 -13.46 -1.83 -17.47
N GLN A 14 -14.47 -2.60 -17.06
CA GLN A 14 -15.84 -2.21 -17.25
C GLN A 14 -16.04 -1.09 -16.23
N SER A 15 -15.99 0.15 -16.70
CA SER A 15 -16.37 1.31 -15.89
C SER A 15 -17.75 1.02 -15.31
N VAL A 16 -17.84 0.97 -13.99
CA VAL A 16 -19.12 0.76 -13.31
C VAL A 16 -19.96 2.02 -13.52
N ASP A 17 -21.17 1.85 -14.04
CA ASP A 17 -22.14 2.94 -14.11
C ASP A 17 -22.76 3.10 -12.71
N LEU A 18 -22.20 4.01 -11.91
CA LEU A 18 -22.62 4.26 -10.54
C LEU A 18 -23.83 5.20 -10.53
N SER A 19 -24.80 4.90 -9.67
CA SER A 19 -25.86 5.86 -9.36
C SER A 19 -25.24 7.15 -8.76
N PRO A 20 -25.89 8.31 -8.86
CA PRO A 20 -25.41 9.52 -8.20
C PRO A 20 -25.20 9.35 -6.68
N MET A 21 -26.00 8.49 -6.04
CA MET A 21 -25.86 8.20 -4.61
C MET A 21 -24.63 7.32 -4.34
N GLN A 22 -24.42 6.28 -5.15
CA GLN A 22 -23.25 5.41 -5.06
C GLN A 22 -21.94 6.17 -5.30
N ALA A 23 -21.93 7.08 -6.28
CA ALA A 23 -20.79 7.94 -6.55
C ALA A 23 -20.46 8.85 -5.36
N ALA A 24 -21.48 9.49 -4.77
CA ALA A 24 -21.30 10.34 -3.59
C ALA A 24 -20.82 9.55 -2.35
N ALA A 25 -21.37 8.36 -2.12
CA ALA A 25 -20.93 7.47 -1.04
C ALA A 25 -19.48 7.01 -1.24
N LEU A 26 -19.09 6.72 -2.48
CA LEU A 26 -17.74 6.35 -2.83
C LEU A 26 -16.73 7.48 -2.60
N ASP A 27 -17.08 8.71 -2.99
CA ASP A 27 -16.22 9.89 -2.75
C ASP A 27 -15.93 10.09 -1.25
N LEU A 28 -16.94 9.91 -0.39
CA LEU A 28 -16.76 9.97 1.07
C LEU A 28 -15.76 8.91 1.57
N ILE A 29 -15.90 7.66 1.12
CA ILE A 29 -14.99 6.56 1.49
C ILE A 29 -13.56 6.86 1.02
N ILE A 30 -13.39 7.39 -0.20
CA ILE A 30 -12.08 7.73 -0.75
C ILE A 30 -11.41 8.82 0.08
N ASP A 31 -12.16 9.86 0.47
CA ASP A 31 -11.64 10.94 1.30
C ASP A 31 -11.26 10.44 2.70
N GLU A 32 -12.05 9.53 3.29
CA GLU A 32 -11.72 8.88 4.56
C GLU A 32 -10.46 8.01 4.45
N ILE A 33 -10.31 7.21 3.40
CA ILE A 33 -9.09 6.42 3.13
C ILE A 33 -7.87 7.34 3.00
N LYS A 34 -7.98 8.41 2.21
CA LYS A 34 -6.91 9.39 2.01
C LYS A 34 -6.50 10.03 3.34
N LYS A 35 -7.47 10.47 4.14
CA LYS A 35 -7.22 11.07 5.46
C LYS A 35 -6.57 10.08 6.41
N ALA A 36 -7.19 8.91 6.60
CA ALA A 36 -6.73 7.89 7.54
C ALA A 36 -5.34 7.35 7.17
N SER A 37 -5.04 7.19 5.87
CA SER A 37 -3.71 6.72 5.42
C SER A 37 -2.61 7.73 5.72
N ARG A 38 -2.88 9.03 5.55
CA ARG A 38 -1.95 10.10 5.91
C ARG A 38 -1.73 10.20 7.41
N GLU A 39 -2.81 10.17 8.18
CA GLU A 39 -2.74 10.22 9.64
C GLU A 39 -1.98 9.00 10.17
N GLY A 40 -2.37 7.78 9.78
CA GLY A 40 -1.71 6.55 10.20
C GLY A 40 -0.23 6.49 9.81
N PHE A 41 0.13 6.92 8.61
CA PHE A 41 1.53 6.99 8.19
C PHE A 41 2.34 8.01 9.00
N ALA A 42 1.74 9.16 9.32
CA ALA A 42 2.40 10.24 10.07
C ALA A 42 2.57 9.90 11.56
N THR A 43 1.56 9.28 12.19
CA THR A 43 1.56 8.95 13.62
C THR A 43 2.08 7.54 13.92
N SER A 44 2.26 6.71 12.89
CA SER A 44 2.52 5.26 13.01
C SER A 44 1.40 4.50 13.72
N ASP A 45 0.18 5.04 13.68
CA ASP A 45 -1.01 4.44 14.28
C ASP A 45 -2.03 4.03 13.21
N TRP A 46 -1.98 2.75 12.84
CA TRP A 46 -2.88 2.18 11.84
C TRP A 46 -4.28 1.85 12.37
N SER A 47 -4.57 2.13 13.65
CA SER A 47 -5.97 2.13 14.11
C SER A 47 -6.80 3.16 13.35
N LYS A 48 -6.19 4.26 12.89
CA LYS A 48 -6.83 5.29 12.07
C LYS A 48 -7.40 4.71 10.77
N MET A 49 -6.65 3.82 10.13
CA MET A 49 -7.15 3.07 8.97
C MET A 49 -8.17 2.01 9.35
N ALA A 50 -8.13 1.47 10.58
CA ALA A 50 -9.12 0.49 11.00
C ALA A 50 -10.48 1.14 11.32
N GLU A 51 -10.48 2.38 11.83
CA GLU A 51 -11.67 3.15 12.22
C GLU A 51 -12.65 3.41 11.07
N ILE A 52 -12.19 3.39 9.82
CA ILE A 52 -13.04 3.60 8.63
C ILE A 52 -13.73 2.30 8.14
N TYR A 53 -13.38 1.15 8.71
CA TYR A 53 -14.03 -0.12 8.38
C TYR A 53 -15.19 -0.37 9.36
N PRO A 54 -16.24 -1.08 8.93
CA PRO A 54 -17.30 -1.53 9.83
C PRO A 54 -16.75 -2.31 11.02
N GLU A 55 -17.42 -2.19 12.17
CA GLU A 55 -17.09 -2.98 13.37
C GLU A 55 -17.11 -4.48 13.05
N GLY A 56 -16.18 -5.23 13.64
CA GLY A 56 -16.04 -6.66 13.42
C GLY A 56 -15.25 -7.07 12.17
N THR A 57 -14.95 -6.15 11.24
CA THR A 57 -14.23 -6.48 9.99
C THR A 57 -12.89 -7.18 10.23
N PHE A 58 -12.18 -6.81 11.30
CA PHE A 58 -10.83 -7.32 11.60
C PHE A 58 -10.78 -8.37 12.71
N GLU A 59 -11.90 -8.98 13.11
CA GLU A 59 -11.91 -9.96 14.21
C GLU A 59 -10.93 -11.12 13.99
N CYS A 60 -10.82 -11.62 12.76
CA CYS A 60 -9.88 -12.70 12.40
C CYS A 60 -8.40 -12.29 12.51
N TRP A 61 -8.11 -10.99 12.48
CA TRP A 61 -6.76 -10.47 12.66
C TRP A 61 -6.34 -10.34 14.12
N ASN A 62 -7.26 -10.49 15.08
CA ASN A 62 -6.92 -10.48 16.52
C ASN A 62 -5.92 -11.57 16.91
N ALA A 63 -5.85 -12.66 16.14
CA ALA A 63 -4.84 -13.72 16.32
C ALA A 63 -3.38 -13.23 16.12
N SER A 64 -3.18 -12.04 15.52
CA SER A 64 -1.85 -11.43 15.35
C SER A 64 -1.24 -10.85 16.64
N GLY A 65 -2.05 -10.71 17.70
CA GLY A 65 -1.65 -10.10 18.97
C GLY A 65 -1.79 -8.57 18.97
N GLU A 66 -1.93 -7.98 20.16
CA GLU A 66 -2.27 -6.55 20.31
C GLU A 66 -1.26 -5.61 19.66
N ASN A 67 0.04 -5.90 19.78
CA ASN A 67 1.12 -5.09 19.21
C ASN A 67 1.10 -5.04 17.67
N HIS A 68 0.30 -5.88 17.01
CA HIS A 68 0.28 -6.05 15.56
C HIS A 68 -1.13 -5.96 14.97
N ARG A 69 -2.13 -5.61 15.81
CA ARG A 69 -3.55 -5.72 15.47
C ARG A 69 -3.93 -5.01 14.17
N TYR A 70 -3.23 -3.94 13.78
CA TYR A 70 -3.52 -3.20 12.54
C TYR A 70 -2.30 -3.03 11.63
N ALA A 71 -1.20 -3.74 11.88
CA ALA A 71 0.03 -3.59 11.10
C ALA A 71 -0.12 -3.99 9.62
N PHE A 72 -1.07 -4.87 9.32
CA PHE A 72 -1.40 -5.28 7.94
C PHE A 72 -2.05 -4.17 7.11
N LEU A 73 -2.59 -3.13 7.75
CA LEU A 73 -3.10 -1.94 7.08
C LEU A 73 -1.99 -0.93 6.76
N SER A 74 -0.73 -1.19 7.14
CA SER A 74 0.35 -0.23 6.95
C SER A 74 0.65 0.01 5.48
N MET A 75 0.64 1.28 5.09
CA MET A 75 0.89 1.70 3.72
C MET A 75 1.56 3.08 3.68
N GLU A 76 2.04 3.50 2.52
CA GLU A 76 2.46 4.89 2.37
C GLU A 76 1.23 5.80 2.30
N ALA A 77 1.38 7.03 2.80
CA ALA A 77 0.36 8.06 2.73
C ALA A 77 -0.17 8.27 1.30
N ILE A 78 -1.50 8.22 1.13
CA ILE A 78 -2.13 8.51 -0.16
C ILE A 78 -2.27 10.04 -0.30
N PRO A 79 -1.71 10.65 -1.36
CA PRO A 79 -1.80 12.10 -1.58
C PRO A 79 -3.22 12.51 -1.98
N GLU A 80 -3.55 13.79 -1.82
CA GLU A 80 -4.87 14.31 -2.24
C GLU A 80 -5.12 14.12 -3.74
N LYS A 81 -4.05 14.35 -4.52
CA LYS A 81 -4.03 14.08 -5.95
C LYS A 81 -3.78 12.60 -6.18
N ALA A 82 -4.84 11.81 -6.09
CA ALA A 82 -4.88 10.41 -6.47
C ALA A 82 -6.03 10.21 -7.46
N TRP A 83 -5.79 9.35 -8.46
CA TRP A 83 -6.83 8.81 -9.30
C TRP A 83 -7.43 7.58 -8.63
N TYR A 84 -8.68 7.28 -8.91
CA TYR A 84 -9.33 6.08 -8.43
C TYR A 84 -10.21 5.47 -9.50
N ASP A 85 -10.43 4.17 -9.38
CA ASP A 85 -11.37 3.40 -10.18
C ASP A 85 -12.06 2.35 -9.32
N VAL A 86 -13.32 2.09 -9.63
CA VAL A 86 -14.10 1.04 -8.97
C VAL A 86 -14.59 0.08 -10.02
N THR A 87 -14.24 -1.18 -9.83
CA THR A 87 -14.62 -2.26 -10.75
C THR A 87 -15.30 -3.39 -9.98
N PRO A 88 -16.21 -4.16 -10.61
CA PRO A 88 -16.75 -5.36 -10.00
C PRO A 88 -15.61 -6.34 -9.72
N LEU A 89 -15.65 -7.00 -8.57
CA LEU A 89 -14.62 -7.97 -8.18
C LEU A 89 -14.55 -9.08 -9.25
N PRO A 90 -13.42 -9.25 -9.95
CA PRO A 90 -13.33 -10.23 -11.03
C PRO A 90 -13.58 -11.65 -10.54
N ARG A 91 -14.29 -12.45 -11.35
CA ARG A 91 -14.45 -13.89 -11.08
C ARG A 91 -13.07 -14.55 -11.11
N GLY A 92 -12.65 -15.11 -9.98
CA GLY A 92 -11.33 -15.73 -9.84
C GLY A 92 -10.21 -14.76 -9.49
N TYR A 93 -10.52 -13.56 -8.98
CA TYR A 93 -9.50 -12.69 -8.39
C TYR A 93 -8.74 -13.43 -7.28
N VAL A 94 -7.41 -13.47 -7.40
CA VAL A 94 -6.54 -14.21 -6.48
C VAL A 94 -6.06 -13.26 -5.39
N LEU A 95 -6.43 -13.54 -4.15
CA LEU A 95 -6.06 -12.75 -2.96
C LEU A 95 -4.77 -13.27 -2.30
N ASP A 96 -3.91 -13.91 -3.10
CA ASP A 96 -2.69 -14.59 -2.67
C ASP A 96 -2.93 -15.50 -1.43
N ASN A 97 -2.07 -15.41 -0.42
CA ASN A 97 -2.13 -16.18 0.83
C ASN A 97 -3.11 -15.55 1.84
N LEU A 98 -4.32 -15.18 1.40
CA LEU A 98 -5.38 -14.65 2.27
C LEU A 98 -6.68 -15.44 2.09
N ASP A 99 -7.45 -15.56 3.17
CA ASP A 99 -8.78 -16.16 3.16
C ASP A 99 -9.85 -15.10 2.89
N ALA A 100 -10.36 -15.12 1.66
CA ALA A 100 -11.39 -14.23 1.17
C ALA A 100 -12.82 -14.71 1.44
N SER A 101 -12.99 -15.95 1.94
CA SER A 101 -14.30 -16.64 1.96
C SER A 101 -15.37 -15.89 2.76
N LYS A 102 -14.96 -15.09 3.74
CA LYS A 102 -15.84 -14.29 4.60
C LYS A 102 -15.86 -12.80 4.27
N MET A 103 -14.99 -12.34 3.36
CA MET A 103 -14.87 -10.92 3.02
C MET A 103 -16.14 -10.40 2.35
N GLY A 104 -16.77 -11.22 1.51
CA GLY A 104 -18.01 -10.85 0.81
C GLY A 104 -17.88 -9.57 -0.02
N ALA A 105 -16.69 -9.28 -0.57
CA ALA A 105 -16.52 -8.11 -1.43
C ALA A 105 -17.22 -8.34 -2.77
N THR A 106 -17.82 -7.28 -3.29
CA THR A 106 -18.45 -7.26 -4.61
C THR A 106 -17.69 -6.39 -5.60
N HIS A 107 -16.85 -5.47 -5.11
CA HIS A 107 -16.08 -4.53 -5.90
C HIS A 107 -14.65 -4.37 -5.37
N ILE A 108 -13.76 -3.89 -6.24
CA ILE A 108 -12.43 -3.40 -5.88
C ILE A 108 -12.40 -1.90 -6.21
N LEU A 109 -12.01 -1.10 -5.21
CA LEU A 109 -11.57 0.27 -5.37
C LEU A 109 -10.06 0.28 -5.52
N THR A 110 -9.56 0.62 -6.71
CA THR A 110 -8.13 0.82 -6.95
C THR A 110 -7.82 2.30 -6.90
N ILE A 111 -7.00 2.72 -5.95
CA ILE A 111 -6.46 4.07 -5.87
C ILE A 111 -5.07 4.08 -6.48
N ALA A 112 -4.89 4.86 -7.55
CA ALA A 112 -3.61 5.09 -8.20
C ALA A 112 -3.06 6.48 -7.88
N TYR A 113 -1.81 6.58 -7.48
CA TYR A 113 -1.18 7.87 -7.21
C TYR A 113 0.29 7.88 -7.59
N GLU A 114 0.75 9.06 -7.97
CA GLU A 114 2.16 9.28 -8.27
C GLU A 114 2.94 9.38 -6.94
N GLN A 115 3.88 8.47 -6.75
CA GLN A 115 4.87 8.54 -5.68
C GLN A 115 6.09 9.27 -6.19
N VAL A 116 6.48 10.31 -5.45
CA VAL A 116 7.64 11.14 -5.77
C VAL A 116 8.63 11.11 -4.61
N LEU A 117 9.87 10.68 -4.87
CA LEU A 117 10.95 10.84 -3.90
C LEU A 117 11.30 12.33 -3.80
N PRO A 118 11.67 12.84 -2.62
CA PRO A 118 12.04 14.23 -2.49
C PRO A 118 13.22 14.57 -3.41
N SER A 119 13.18 15.79 -3.93
CA SER A 119 14.25 16.40 -4.73
C SER A 119 15.57 16.58 -3.97
N SER A 120 15.62 16.31 -2.68
CA SER A 120 16.78 16.55 -1.81
C SER A 120 18.00 15.68 -2.16
N CYS A 121 17.82 14.60 -2.93
CA CYS A 121 18.93 13.85 -3.54
C CYS A 121 19.37 14.37 -4.92
N GLY A 122 18.85 15.48 -5.43
CA GLY A 122 19.17 15.97 -6.77
C GLY A 122 18.51 15.18 -7.92
N LEU A 123 17.50 14.37 -7.58
CA LEU A 123 16.58 13.82 -8.58
C LEU A 123 15.56 14.88 -8.93
N GLU A 124 15.43 15.21 -10.21
CA GLU A 124 14.41 16.16 -10.65
C GLU A 124 13.00 15.58 -10.48
N MET A 125 12.80 14.26 -10.56
CA MET A 125 11.51 13.59 -10.31
C MET A 125 11.64 12.06 -10.43
N PHE A 126 11.83 11.35 -9.32
CA PHE A 126 11.36 9.96 -9.29
C PHE A 126 9.84 10.01 -9.35
N ARG A 127 9.22 9.34 -10.30
CA ARG A 127 7.76 9.25 -10.43
C ARG A 127 7.41 7.82 -10.71
N ARG A 128 6.62 7.21 -9.84
CA ARG A 128 5.98 5.93 -10.16
C ARG A 128 4.52 5.96 -9.77
N TRP A 129 3.72 5.19 -10.49
CA TRP A 129 2.35 4.93 -10.08
C TRP A 129 2.35 3.84 -9.00
N ALA A 130 1.89 4.19 -7.81
CA ALA A 130 1.50 3.22 -6.81
C ALA A 130 0.02 2.92 -6.95
N LEU A 131 -0.33 1.65 -6.83
CA LEU A 131 -1.70 1.15 -6.84
C LEU A 131 -2.01 0.56 -5.47
N ARG A 132 -3.20 0.89 -4.96
CA ARG A 132 -3.74 0.34 -3.72
C ARG A 132 -5.16 -0.14 -3.96
N ASP A 133 -5.37 -1.42 -3.72
CA ASP A 133 -6.68 -2.04 -3.81
C ASP A 133 -7.33 -2.05 -2.43
N PHE A 134 -8.57 -1.57 -2.38
CA PHE A 134 -9.49 -1.65 -1.26
C PHE A 134 -10.69 -2.47 -1.68
N TYR A 135 -11.12 -3.40 -0.84
CA TYR A 135 -12.27 -4.24 -1.16
C TYR A 135 -13.54 -3.60 -0.65
N LEU A 136 -14.54 -3.53 -1.50
CA LEU A 136 -15.83 -2.94 -1.20
C LEU A 136 -16.93 -3.99 -1.29
N ARG A 137 -17.88 -3.93 -0.38
CA ARG A 137 -19.18 -4.57 -0.51
C ARG A 137 -20.21 -3.49 -0.82
N LEU A 138 -20.94 -3.69 -1.91
CA LEU A 138 -22.11 -2.91 -2.26
C LEU A 138 -23.36 -3.60 -1.69
N GLU A 139 -24.04 -2.92 -0.77
CA GLU A 139 -25.35 -3.31 -0.25
C GLU A 139 -26.34 -2.20 -0.63
N ASP A 140 -27.27 -2.50 -1.54
CA ASP A 140 -28.17 -1.54 -2.18
C ASP A 140 -27.40 -0.36 -2.84
N GLU A 141 -27.43 0.82 -2.21
CA GLU A 141 -26.78 2.05 -2.68
C GLU A 141 -25.51 2.39 -1.89
N TRP A 142 -25.11 1.56 -0.93
CA TRP A 142 -24.04 1.86 0.00
C TRP A 142 -22.83 0.95 -0.20
N PHE A 143 -21.67 1.57 -0.40
CA PHE A 143 -20.40 0.87 -0.32
C PHE A 143 -19.95 0.79 1.14
N GLN A 144 -19.38 -0.35 1.50
CA GLN A 144 -18.72 -0.58 2.77
C GLN A 144 -17.34 -1.20 2.53
N LEU A 145 -16.35 -0.73 3.27
CA LEU A 145 -15.03 -1.34 3.26
C LEU A 145 -15.08 -2.73 3.89
N VAL A 146 -14.45 -3.69 3.23
CA VAL A 146 -14.28 -5.06 3.72
C VAL A 146 -12.82 -5.47 3.56
N HIS A 147 -12.40 -6.50 4.28
CA HIS A 147 -11.02 -6.96 4.23
C HIS A 147 -10.95 -8.49 4.30
N PRO A 148 -10.03 -9.15 3.57
CA PRO A 148 -9.82 -10.57 3.72
C PRO A 148 -9.18 -10.92 5.07
N CYS A 149 -9.31 -12.18 5.47
CA CYS A 149 -8.68 -12.71 6.66
C CYS A 149 -7.31 -13.35 6.34
N PRO A 150 -6.43 -13.52 7.33
CA PRO A 150 -5.30 -14.42 7.15
C PRO A 150 -5.82 -15.86 7.04
N THR A 151 -5.08 -16.72 6.33
CA THR A 151 -5.47 -18.14 6.21
C THR A 151 -5.38 -18.85 7.56
N ARG A 152 -6.12 -19.95 7.69
CA ARG A 152 -6.07 -20.78 8.90
C ARG A 152 -4.64 -21.24 9.22
N GLU A 153 -3.88 -21.64 8.21
CA GLU A 153 -2.48 -22.07 8.37
C GLU A 153 -1.60 -20.93 8.92
N GLN A 154 -1.77 -19.71 8.42
CA GLN A 154 -1.05 -18.53 8.91
C GLN A 154 -1.40 -18.22 10.37
N ILE A 155 -2.67 -18.35 10.75
CA ILE A 155 -3.12 -18.18 12.14
C ILE A 155 -2.47 -19.24 13.05
N GLU A 156 -2.57 -20.52 12.66
CA GLU A 156 -2.06 -21.65 13.45
C GLU A 156 -0.53 -21.62 13.61
N SER A 157 0.19 -21.28 12.54
CA SER A 157 1.65 -21.14 12.53
C SER A 157 2.16 -19.81 13.10
N LYS A 158 1.26 -18.89 13.49
CA LYS A 158 1.56 -17.49 13.89
C LYS A 158 2.32 -16.69 12.82
N GLN A 159 2.19 -17.10 11.56
CA GLN A 159 2.70 -16.45 10.35
C GLN A 159 1.62 -15.64 9.63
N ILE A 160 0.62 -15.12 10.36
CA ILE A 160 -0.29 -14.07 9.86
C ILE A 160 0.58 -13.03 9.19
N ALA A 161 0.34 -12.75 7.90
CA ALA A 161 1.16 -11.89 7.06
C ALA A 161 1.56 -10.64 7.84
N ARG A 162 2.72 -10.74 8.50
CA ARG A 162 3.30 -9.66 9.25
C ARG A 162 3.94 -8.89 8.12
N THR A 163 3.26 -7.88 7.58
CA THR A 163 3.88 -6.82 6.77
C THR A 163 4.80 -6.03 7.70
N TRP A 164 5.81 -6.76 8.18
CA TRP A 164 6.82 -6.35 9.08
C TRP A 164 8.09 -6.21 8.26
N PRO A 165 8.71 -5.02 8.32
CA PRO A 165 8.31 -3.92 9.18
C PRO A 165 7.10 -3.14 8.64
N MET A 166 6.30 -2.62 9.57
CA MET A 166 5.26 -1.63 9.27
C MET A 166 5.86 -0.51 8.44
N ILE A 167 5.16 -0.16 7.37
CA ILE A 167 5.55 0.97 6.55
C ILE A 167 4.98 2.20 7.24
N ASP A 168 5.81 2.83 8.07
CA ASP A 168 5.51 4.10 8.73
C ASP A 168 6.72 5.03 8.67
N ARG A 169 6.47 6.33 8.83
CA ARG A 169 7.50 7.36 8.72
C ARG A 169 8.61 7.18 9.76
N HIS A 170 8.26 6.81 10.99
CA HIS A 170 9.23 6.66 12.07
C HIS A 170 10.14 5.44 11.89
N TYR A 171 9.62 4.35 11.33
CA TYR A 171 10.36 3.15 11.01
C TYR A 171 11.36 3.41 9.89
N ALA A 172 10.92 4.03 8.79
CA ALA A 172 11.81 4.41 7.70
C ALA A 172 12.93 5.33 8.19
N ALA A 173 12.60 6.30 9.04
CA ALA A 173 13.57 7.18 9.68
C ALA A 173 14.57 6.37 10.53
N ARG A 174 14.11 5.60 11.52
CA ARG A 174 14.99 4.77 12.38
C ARG A 174 15.86 3.79 11.59
N PHE A 175 15.35 3.29 10.47
CA PHE A 175 16.14 2.44 9.59
C PHE A 175 17.26 3.25 8.94
N ALA A 176 16.96 4.43 8.38
CA ALA A 176 17.95 5.33 7.83
C ALA A 176 19.00 5.80 8.87
N ASP A 177 18.62 6.02 10.13
CA ASP A 177 19.57 6.30 11.23
C ASP A 177 20.58 5.17 11.43
N ARG A 178 20.10 3.91 11.41
CA ARG A 178 20.93 2.72 11.61
C ARG A 178 21.88 2.45 10.44
N LEU A 179 21.56 2.93 9.24
CA LEU A 179 22.49 2.89 8.12
C LEU A 179 23.70 3.77 8.47
N GLY A 180 24.91 3.20 8.50
CA GLY A 180 26.13 4.00 8.72
C GLY A 180 26.30 5.09 7.66
N ALA A 181 27.03 6.17 7.99
CA ALA A 181 27.28 7.28 7.06
C ALA A 181 27.79 6.82 5.68
N PRO A 182 28.77 5.88 5.56
CA PRO A 182 29.22 5.40 4.26
C PRO A 182 28.12 4.75 3.42
N GLN A 183 27.20 4.04 4.07
CA GLN A 183 26.10 3.38 3.38
C GLN A 183 25.05 4.38 2.90
N ARG A 184 24.73 5.40 3.72
CA ARG A 184 23.86 6.50 3.29
C ARG A 184 24.45 7.25 2.10
N THR A 185 25.74 7.59 2.15
CA THR A 185 26.43 8.26 1.03
C THR A 185 26.44 7.39 -0.24
N ALA A 186 26.66 6.06 -0.11
CA ALA A 186 26.60 5.14 -1.24
C ALA A 186 25.18 5.08 -1.87
N LEU A 187 24.13 4.98 -1.04
CA LEU A 187 22.75 4.99 -1.51
C LEU A 187 22.42 6.30 -2.22
N ARG A 188 22.78 7.46 -1.65
CA ARG A 188 22.57 8.77 -2.31
C ARG A 188 23.27 8.86 -3.67
N ARG A 189 24.48 8.31 -3.80
CA ARG A 189 25.18 8.27 -5.10
C ARG A 189 24.46 7.40 -6.12
N LEU A 190 23.94 6.24 -5.71
CA LEU A 190 23.15 5.37 -6.60
C LEU A 190 21.84 6.05 -7.02
N VAL A 191 21.13 6.65 -6.08
CA VAL A 191 19.90 7.42 -6.34
C VAL A 191 20.15 8.55 -7.33
N LYS A 192 21.28 9.28 -7.23
CA LYS A 192 21.66 10.34 -8.18
C LYS A 192 22.01 9.84 -9.58
N ARG A 193 22.51 8.61 -9.68
CA ARG A 193 22.97 8.03 -10.94
C ARG A 193 21.82 7.50 -11.78
N ASP A 194 20.80 6.96 -11.13
CA ASP A 194 19.73 6.23 -11.80
C ASP A 194 18.45 7.08 -11.85
N GLU A 195 17.76 7.11 -13.00
CA GLU A 195 16.45 7.78 -13.16
C GLU A 195 15.39 7.13 -12.26
N PHE A 196 15.43 5.80 -12.16
CA PHE A 196 14.72 5.01 -11.15
C PHE A 196 15.76 4.39 -10.21
N PRO A 197 15.61 4.45 -8.88
CA PRO A 197 16.63 4.02 -7.92
C PRO A 197 16.78 2.49 -7.81
N LEU A 198 16.74 1.76 -8.94
CA LEU A 198 16.80 0.30 -9.02
C LEU A 198 18.05 -0.24 -8.33
N ALA A 199 19.22 0.37 -8.55
CA ALA A 199 20.44 -0.11 -7.89
C ALA A 199 20.43 0.16 -6.38
N ALA A 200 19.86 1.29 -5.94
CA ALA A 200 19.75 1.61 -4.52
C ALA A 200 18.74 0.66 -3.82
N LEU A 201 17.61 0.38 -4.47
CA LEU A 201 16.61 -0.58 -4.00
C LEU A 201 17.16 -2.00 -3.98
N GLY A 202 17.84 -2.44 -5.04
CA GLY A 202 18.51 -3.73 -5.10
C GLY A 202 19.57 -3.89 -4.00
N LEU A 203 20.28 -2.81 -3.64
CA LEU A 203 21.20 -2.81 -2.52
C LEU A 203 20.49 -2.96 -1.16
N LEU A 204 19.36 -2.29 -0.95
CA LEU A 204 18.57 -2.43 0.27
C LEU A 204 17.94 -3.82 0.39
N GLN A 205 17.37 -4.34 -0.71
CA GLN A 205 16.80 -5.69 -0.79
C GLN A 205 17.84 -6.75 -0.48
N SER A 206 18.98 -6.74 -1.19
CA SER A 206 20.01 -7.77 -1.05
C SER A 206 20.71 -7.77 0.31
N ARG A 207 20.91 -6.60 0.92
CA ARG A 207 21.64 -6.50 2.21
C ARG A 207 20.77 -6.59 3.43
N HIS A 208 19.50 -6.15 3.32
CA HIS A 208 18.64 -5.97 4.49
C HIS A 208 17.28 -6.66 4.39
N GLY A 209 16.99 -7.37 3.29
CA GLY A 209 15.71 -8.04 3.11
C GLY A 209 14.52 -7.08 3.05
N VAL A 210 14.78 -5.82 2.73
CA VAL A 210 13.77 -4.75 2.65
C VAL A 210 13.00 -4.90 1.36
N ASN A 211 11.66 -5.00 1.41
CA ASN A 211 10.84 -5.00 0.19
C ASN A 211 10.88 -3.64 -0.52
N GLU A 212 10.39 -3.60 -1.76
CA GLU A 212 10.47 -2.38 -2.59
C GLU A 212 9.81 -1.16 -1.94
N GLN A 213 8.59 -1.30 -1.42
CA GLN A 213 7.83 -0.19 -0.87
C GLN A 213 8.51 0.41 0.38
N LEU A 214 8.93 -0.44 1.31
CA LEU A 214 9.70 0.00 2.44
C LEU A 214 11.05 0.61 1.99
N GLY A 215 11.68 0.03 0.97
CA GLY A 215 12.93 0.53 0.40
C GLY A 215 12.78 1.97 -0.10
N ILE A 216 11.69 2.28 -0.80
CA ILE A 216 11.38 3.63 -1.27
C ILE A 216 11.23 4.60 -0.10
N SER A 217 10.44 4.24 0.92
CA SER A 217 10.31 5.04 2.15
C SER A 217 11.65 5.26 2.87
N ILE A 218 12.54 4.27 2.89
CA ILE A 218 13.90 4.41 3.47
C ILE A 218 14.77 5.36 2.62
N LEU A 219 14.70 5.24 1.29
CA LEU A 219 15.47 6.10 0.38
C LEU A 219 15.01 7.57 0.50
N ASP A 220 13.71 7.80 0.64
CA ASP A 220 13.12 9.11 0.95
C ASP A 220 13.77 9.72 2.21
N GLU A 221 13.82 8.98 3.31
CA GLU A 221 14.44 9.45 4.57
C GLU A 221 15.97 9.62 4.46
N VAL A 222 16.67 8.76 3.71
CA VAL A 222 18.12 8.92 3.42
C VAL A 222 18.38 10.20 2.63
N CYS A 223 17.47 10.55 1.71
CA CYS A 223 17.57 11.74 0.88
C CYS A 223 17.20 13.02 1.64
N LYS A 224 16.25 12.99 2.58
CA LYS A 224 15.88 14.16 3.40
C LYS A 224 16.99 14.60 4.36
N ARG A 225 17.82 13.67 4.81
CA ARG A 225 18.91 13.96 5.75
C ARG A 225 20.07 14.62 5.02
N ALA A 226 20.30 15.90 5.30
CA ALA A 226 21.58 16.54 5.01
C ALA A 226 22.69 15.83 5.81
N GLU A 227 23.92 15.81 5.27
CA GLU A 227 25.09 15.40 6.05
C GLU A 227 25.43 16.44 7.11
#